data_AF-A0A9E3CUP8-F1
#
_entry.id   AF-A0A9E3CUP8-F1
#
_cell.length_a   1.000
_cell.length_b   1.000
_cell.length_c   1.000
_cell.angle_alpha   90.00
_cell.angle_beta   90.00
_cell.angle_gamma   90.00
#
_symmetry.space_group_name_H-M   'P 1'
#
loop_
_entity.id
_entity.type
_entity.pdbx_description
1 polymer ?
#
loop_
_entity_poly.entity_id
_entity_poly.type
_entity_poly.pdbx_seq_one_letter_code
_entity_poly.pdbx_strand_id
1 'polypeptide(L)'
;MVGTRSVRMLAHYKTWADKVMFDGVARSPPGEAEKERKTLFKSIIGTLNHSYVVDLIWQAHLDRREHGFKARNIVLHAELPALWAAQQKMN
;
A
#
# COMPACT_ATOMS: atom_id res chain seq x y z
N MET A 1 10.83 -9.47 -22.25
CA MET A 1 10.69 -8.03 -21.94
C MET A 1 9.20 -7.76 -21.69
N VAL A 2 8.84 -7.12 -20.57
CA VAL A 2 7.43 -6.81 -20.26
C VAL A 2 6.98 -5.67 -21.20
N GLY A 3 5.93 -5.89 -21.99
CA GLY A 3 5.41 -4.87 -22.91
C GLY A 3 4.45 -3.88 -22.24
N THR A 4 4.21 -2.73 -22.87
CA THR A 4 3.32 -1.67 -22.35
C THR A 4 1.91 -2.17 -22.03
N ARG A 5 1.38 -3.14 -22.81
CA ARG A 5 0.08 -3.78 -22.53
C ARG A 5 0.09 -4.50 -21.18
N SER A 6 1.14 -5.26 -20.90
CA SER A 6 1.30 -5.99 -19.64
C SER A 6 1.45 -5.02 -18.46
N VAL A 7 2.21 -3.93 -18.63
CA VAL A 7 2.35 -2.89 -17.59
C VAL A 7 1.00 -2.24 -17.26
N ARG A 8 0.23 -1.84 -18.28
CA ARG A 8 -1.12 -1.29 -18.08
C ARG A 8 -2.06 -2.28 -17.38
N MET A 9 -2.03 -3.54 -17.79
CA MET A 9 -2.82 -4.60 -17.14
C MET A 9 -2.44 -4.72 -15.65
N LEU A 10 -1.15 -4.74 -15.32
CA LEU A 10 -0.69 -4.84 -13.93
C LEU A 10 -1.07 -3.61 -13.09
N ALA A 11 -1.05 -2.40 -13.67
CA ALA A 11 -1.50 -1.18 -12.99
C ALA A 11 -3.02 -1.22 -12.68
N HIS A 12 -3.85 -1.64 -13.64
CA HIS A 12 -5.27 -1.85 -13.40
C HIS A 12 -5.53 -2.95 -12.37
N TYR A 13 -4.76 -4.04 -12.44
CA TYR A 13 -4.83 -5.11 -11.45
C TYR A 13 -4.49 -4.60 -10.05
N LYS A 14 -3.45 -3.78 -9.88
CA LYS A 14 -3.09 -3.17 -8.60
C LYS A 14 -4.23 -2.32 -8.03
N THR A 15 -4.84 -1.49 -8.87
CA THR A 15 -6.00 -0.67 -8.49
C THR A 15 -7.17 -1.52 -7.97
N TRP A 16 -7.50 -2.59 -8.69
CA TRP A 16 -8.54 -3.54 -8.29
C TRP A 16 -8.17 -4.28 -7.00
N ALA A 17 -6.94 -4.80 -6.91
CA ALA A 17 -6.46 -5.57 -5.77
C ALA A 17 -6.48 -4.73 -4.50
N ASP A 18 -5.98 -3.49 -4.55
CA ASP A 18 -6.04 -2.60 -3.40
C ASP A 18 -7.49 -2.35 -2.98
N LYS A 19 -8.40 -2.06 -3.93
CA LYS A 19 -9.83 -1.87 -3.58
C LYS A 19 -10.40 -3.07 -2.85
N VAL A 20 -10.17 -4.29 -3.37
CA VAL A 20 -10.64 -5.53 -2.74
C VAL A 20 -10.07 -5.67 -1.32
N MET A 21 -8.78 -5.40 -1.14
CA MET A 21 -8.11 -5.52 0.16
C MET A 21 -8.62 -4.48 1.15
N PHE A 22 -8.65 -3.20 0.79
CA PHE A 22 -9.10 -2.13 1.68
C PHE A 22 -10.58 -2.26 2.04
N ASP A 23 -11.45 -2.59 1.08
CA ASP A 23 -12.86 -2.86 1.36
C ASP A 23 -13.03 -4.08 2.29
N GLY A 24 -12.17 -5.09 2.16
CA GLY A 24 -12.15 -6.25 3.04
C GLY A 24 -11.76 -5.90 4.47
N VAL A 25 -10.70 -5.12 4.65
CA VAL A 25 -10.25 -4.67 5.98
C VAL A 25 -11.28 -3.75 6.62
N ALA A 26 -11.90 -2.84 5.86
CA ALA A 26 -12.94 -1.93 6.37
C ALA A 26 -14.20 -2.65 6.89
N ARG A 27 -14.49 -3.87 6.41
CA ARG A 27 -15.59 -4.71 6.91
C ARG A 27 -15.22 -5.55 8.13
N SER A 28 -13.96 -5.57 8.54
CA SER A 28 -13.52 -6.33 9.71
C SER A 28 -14.04 -5.69 11.00
N PRO A 29 -14.16 -6.45 12.10
CA PRO A 29 -14.56 -5.89 13.39
C PRO A 29 -13.67 -4.71 13.81
N PRO A 30 -14.21 -3.73 14.56
CA PRO A 30 -13.43 -2.60 15.06
C PRO A 30 -12.17 -3.06 15.81
N GLY A 31 -11.03 -2.44 15.51
CA GLY A 31 -9.73 -2.76 16.12
C GLY A 31 -8.97 -3.91 15.47
N GLU A 32 -9.56 -4.70 14.57
CA GLU A 32 -8.87 -5.84 13.94
C GLU A 32 -7.77 -5.43 12.95
N ALA A 33 -7.87 -4.22 12.37
CA ALA A 33 -6.86 -3.71 11.45
C ALA A 33 -5.57 -3.30 12.18
N GLU A 34 -5.72 -2.74 13.38
CA GLU A 34 -4.68 -2.20 14.25
C GLU A 34 -4.07 -3.26 15.18
N LYS A 35 -4.85 -4.30 15.50
CA LYS A 35 -4.48 -5.38 16.43
C LYS A 35 -3.08 -5.92 16.18
N GLU A 36 -2.32 -6.05 17.26
CA GLU A 36 -0.97 -6.57 17.21
C GLU A 36 -0.92 -8.04 16.78
N ARG A 37 0.04 -8.36 15.91
CA ARG A 37 0.26 -9.67 15.32
C ARG A 37 1.76 -9.96 15.29
N LYS A 38 2.10 -11.24 15.40
CA LYS A 38 3.49 -11.73 15.31
C LYS A 38 3.97 -11.81 13.86
N THR A 39 3.96 -10.66 13.17
CA THR A 39 4.47 -10.49 11.80
C THR A 39 5.53 -9.38 11.77
N LEU A 40 6.28 -9.26 10.67
CA LEU A 40 7.27 -8.18 10.50
C LEU A 40 6.64 -6.79 10.64
N PHE A 41 5.41 -6.63 10.16
CA PHE A 41 4.71 -5.34 10.10
C PHE A 41 3.76 -5.10 11.28
N LYS A 42 3.68 -6.02 12.23
CA LYS A 42 2.94 -5.92 13.50
C LYS A 42 1.41 -5.81 13.42
N SER A 43 0.83 -5.37 12.32
CA SER A 43 -0.63 -5.29 12.13
C SER A 43 -1.00 -5.34 10.64
N ILE A 44 -2.31 -5.37 10.34
CA ILE A 44 -2.80 -5.27 8.96
C ILE A 44 -2.49 -3.88 8.42
N ILE A 45 -2.72 -2.82 9.22
CA ILE A 45 -2.34 -1.43 8.88
C ILE A 45 -0.85 -1.32 8.56
N GLY A 46 0.02 -1.93 9.37
CA GLY A 46 1.46 -1.91 9.11
C GLY A 46 1.82 -2.60 7.80
N THR A 47 1.11 -3.67 7.44
CA THR A 47 1.33 -4.40 6.18
C THR A 47 0.87 -3.56 4.98
N LEU A 48 -0.29 -2.90 5.07
CA LEU A 48 -0.78 -2.02 4.00
C LEU A 48 0.10 -0.78 3.83
N ASN A 49 0.61 -0.21 4.93
CA ASN A 49 1.59 0.88 4.86
C ASN A 49 2.88 0.44 4.18
N HIS A 50 3.36 -0.78 4.41
CA HIS A 50 4.52 -1.30 3.71
C HIS A 50 4.31 -1.30 2.19
N SER A 51 3.17 -1.82 1.72
CA SER A 51 2.82 -1.80 0.30
C SER A 51 2.80 -0.37 -0.25
N TYR A 52 2.15 0.56 0.47
CA TYR A 52 2.09 1.97 0.07
C TYR A 52 3.48 2.63 0.00
N VAL A 53 4.34 2.41 0.99
CA VAL A 53 5.72 2.93 1.00
C VAL A 53 6.51 2.37 -0.18
N VAL A 54 6.33 1.09 -0.51
CA VAL A 54 6.98 0.47 -1.68
C VAL A 54 6.49 1.09 -2.99
N ASP A 55 5.19 1.38 -3.11
CA ASP A 55 4.64 2.07 -4.27
C ASP A 55 5.27 3.47 -4.44
N LEU A 56 5.42 4.24 -3.35
CA LEU A 56 6.08 5.55 -3.36
C LEU A 56 7.57 5.47 -3.75
N ILE A 57 8.28 4.43 -3.31
CA ILE A 57 9.68 4.19 -3.69
C ILE A 57 9.78 3.92 -5.19
N TRP A 58 8.92 3.05 -5.73
CA TRP A 58 8.93 2.75 -7.16
C TRP A 58 8.52 3.93 -8.03
N GLN A 59 7.51 4.70 -7.61
CA GLN A 59 7.15 5.95 -8.29
C GLN A 59 8.35 6.90 -8.36
N ALA A 60 9.06 7.09 -7.23
CA ALA A 60 10.23 7.93 -7.20
C ALA A 60 11.31 7.47 -8.18
N HIS A 61 11.56 6.16 -8.27
CA HIS A 61 12.50 5.60 -9.24
C HIS A 61 12.06 5.82 -10.69
N LEU A 62 10.77 5.65 -10.99
CA LEU A 62 10.21 5.92 -12.32
C LEU A 62 10.36 7.40 -12.71
N ASP A 63 10.14 8.30 -11.75
CA ASP A 63 10.27 9.76 -11.90
C ASP A 63 11.74 10.25 -11.83
N ARG A 64 12.70 9.35 -11.59
CA ARG A 64 14.13 9.66 -11.38
C ARG A 64 14.39 10.68 -10.27
N ARG A 65 13.61 10.60 -9.19
CA ARG A 65 13.76 11.40 -7.97
C ARG A 65 14.16 10.52 -6.79
N GLU A 66 14.78 11.11 -5.77
CA GLU A 66 15.02 10.40 -4.51
C GLU A 66 13.71 10.17 -3.76
N HIS A 67 13.58 9.01 -3.10
CA HIS A 67 12.39 8.67 -2.30
C HIS A 67 12.50 9.04 -0.81
N GLY A 68 13.71 9.30 -0.29
CA GLY A 68 13.93 9.74 1.10
C GLY A 68 13.71 8.69 2.21
N PHE A 69 13.01 7.59 1.95
CA PHE A 69 12.82 6.51 2.94
C PHE A 69 14.11 5.77 3.31
N LYS A 70 14.39 5.64 4.61
CA LYS A 70 15.51 4.83 5.17
C LYS A 70 15.10 3.43 5.62
N ALA A 71 13.81 3.16 5.65
CA ALA A 71 13.23 1.88 6.04
C ALA A 71 11.95 1.63 5.22
N ARG A 72 11.51 0.37 5.15
CA ARG A 72 10.32 -0.04 4.39
C ARG A 72 9.14 -0.44 5.28
N ASN A 73 9.37 -0.57 6.58
CA ASN A 73 8.38 -0.88 7.61
C ASN A 73 8.00 0.39 8.39
N ILE A 74 7.59 1.42 7.66
CA ILE A 74 7.19 2.72 8.22
C ILE A 74 5.66 2.81 8.17
N VAL A 75 5.04 3.30 9.25
CA VAL A 75 3.61 3.62 9.28
C VAL A 75 3.45 5.12 9.00
N LEU A 76 3.07 5.46 7.76
CA LEU A 76 2.77 6.84 7.35
C LEU A 76 1.34 7.25 7.72
N HIS A 77 0.42 6.28 7.70
CA HIS A 77 -0.99 6.47 8.03
C HIS A 77 -1.45 5.38 9.00
N ALA A 78 -1.73 5.75 10.25
CA ALA A 78 -2.21 4.82 11.27
C ALA A 78 -3.67 4.40 11.05
N GLU A 79 -4.48 5.30 10.49
CA GLU A 79 -5.91 5.09 10.28
C GLU A 79 -6.20 4.55 8.88
N LEU A 80 -6.99 3.48 8.78
CA LEU A 80 -7.35 2.84 7.50
C LEU A 80 -7.93 3.84 6.47
N PRO A 81 -8.85 4.77 6.82
CA PRO A 81 -9.40 5.72 5.85
C PRO A 81 -8.35 6.67 5.27
N ALA A 82 -7.41 7.14 6.10
CA ALA A 82 -6.34 8.03 5.66
C ALA A 82 -5.35 7.29 4.73
N LEU A 83 -4.99 6.05 5.09
CA LEU A 83 -4.16 5.21 4.24
C LEU A 83 -4.84 4.91 2.90
N TRP A 84 -6.14 4.62 2.92
CA TRP A 84 -6.88 4.31 1.70
C TRP A 84 -6.94 5.49 0.75
N ALA A 85 -7.28 6.68 1.27
CA ALA A 85 -7.29 7.91 0.48
C ALA A 85 -5.92 8.23 -0.13
N ALA A 86 -4.82 7.90 0.56
CA ALA A 86 -3.47 8.07 0.05
C ALA A 86 -3.14 7.04 -1.06
N GLN A 87 -3.49 5.77 -0.86
CA GLN A 87 -3.29 4.70 -1.84
C GLN A 87 -4.08 4.96 -3.14
N GLN A 88 -5.31 5.47 -3.04
CA GLN A 88 -6.13 5.81 -4.21
C GLN A 88 -5.55 6.93 -5.08
N LYS A 89 -4.76 7.84 -4.50
CA LYS A 89 -4.06 8.89 -5.26
C LYS A 89 -2.79 8.37 -5.94
N MET A 90 -2.26 7.25 -5.48
CA MET A 90 -1.05 6.62 -6.02
C MET A 90 -1.35 5.73 -7.22
N ASN A 91 -2.48 5.02 -7.18
CA ASN A 91 -2.96 4.17 -8.28
C ASN A 91 -3.41 4.98 -9.50
#